data_AF-A0A3D3MR42-F1
#
_entry.id   AF-A0A3D3MR42-F1
#
_cell.length_a   1.000
_cell.length_b   1.000
_cell.length_c   1.000
_cell.angle_alpha   90.00
_cell.angle_beta   90.00
_cell.angle_gamma   90.00
#
_symmetry.space_group_name_H-M   'P 1'
#
loop_
_entity.id
_entity.type
_entity.pdbx_description
1 polymer ?
#
loop_
_entity_poly.entity_id
_entity_poly.type
_entity_poly.pdbx_seq_one_letter_code
_entity_poly.pdbx_strand_id
1 'polypeptide(L)'
;MMVHSLHAYTVVIHKTAVSSMLVTFIFIIHFTSPVDAQRRGPVLWNTGKTSEANYQARIVREADQAVKTIARQPYTVVHKKSFSGDVHNYESLAYYAWPNPQDPDGAYIVRDGHPSPEYKKYDAMKMFEMCDNMRRLGQAYQFTHDSQYTKAAVRQIRAWFLDDSTKMNPNLRYGQIVPGYDDGKGHPGVLAEAYSLLDVLDCIALLQQNRLLNKKELQGLKAWFSELNTWLCNSQSGHVMNNTKNNLSIMYDVLRYRIAMFTGNQKIKAEIRNAFVPKRLNQQFQADGQQPEELKRSKSMMYSIFNLSHLLEFCQMLRYDRCEYSQYKQRASAAVAFIRKYINNKKDYPYTEIGNWNTYQSQFTEADKLFTSLFK
;
A
#
# COMPACT_ATOMS: atom_id res chain seq x y z
N MET A 1 67.25 -15.06 25.26
CA MET A 1 67.20 -15.49 26.67
C MET A 1 67.33 -14.23 27.52
N MET A 2 66.28 -13.90 28.30
CA MET A 2 66.20 -12.89 29.40
C MET A 2 66.50 -11.42 29.01
N VAL A 3 65.58 -10.45 28.99
CA VAL A 3 64.65 -9.93 30.03
C VAL A 3 65.34 -9.65 31.37
N HIS A 4 65.41 -8.38 31.77
CA HIS A 4 65.34 -7.91 33.17
C HIS A 4 64.88 -6.43 33.14
N SER A 5 63.64 -6.12 33.54
CA SER A 5 63.12 -5.86 34.91
C SER A 5 63.14 -4.36 35.23
N LEU A 6 62.00 -3.67 35.16
CA LEU A 6 61.01 -3.41 36.23
C LEU A 6 61.39 -2.28 37.23
N HIS A 7 60.52 -1.25 37.21
CA HIS A 7 59.97 -0.48 38.37
C HIS A 7 60.87 0.58 39.04
N ALA A 8 60.39 1.67 39.62
CA ALA A 8 59.12 2.41 39.65
C ALA A 8 59.44 3.73 40.39
N TYR A 9 58.77 4.84 40.08
CA TYR A 9 58.64 5.96 41.03
C TYR A 9 57.24 6.57 40.90
N THR A 10 56.58 6.64 42.06
CA THR A 10 55.30 7.28 42.30
C THR A 10 55.56 8.62 42.97
N VAL A 11 54.97 9.71 42.49
CA VAL A 11 54.63 10.86 43.33
C VAL A 11 53.19 11.26 43.06
N VAL A 12 52.50 11.46 44.18
CA VAL A 12 51.07 11.64 44.42
C VAL A 12 50.66 13.09 44.19
N ILE A 13 49.54 13.33 43.52
CA ILE A 13 48.75 14.58 43.64
C ILE A 13 47.36 14.20 44.17
N HIS A 14 46.89 15.01 45.13
CA HIS A 14 45.68 14.82 45.93
C HIS A 14 44.37 14.78 45.13
N LYS A 15 43.45 13.96 45.65
CA LYS A 15 42.06 13.72 45.25
C LYS A 15 41.13 14.90 45.61
N THR A 16 40.12 15.14 44.77
CA THR A 16 38.69 14.94 45.10
C THR A 16 37.88 15.09 43.80
N ALA A 17 37.41 13.97 43.23
CA ALA A 17 36.01 13.52 43.22
C ALA A 17 35.11 14.47 42.40
N VAL A 18 34.49 14.05 41.29
CA VAL A 18 33.38 13.10 41.25
C VAL A 18 33.18 12.56 39.82
N SER A 19 33.08 11.23 39.71
CA SER A 19 32.22 10.41 38.83
C SER A 19 32.32 10.59 37.30
N SER A 20 33.03 9.67 36.62
CA SER A 20 32.49 8.50 35.87
C SER A 20 31.93 8.90 34.49
N MET A 21 32.30 8.32 33.35
CA MET A 21 32.65 6.96 32.97
C MET A 21 33.49 7.07 31.69
N LEU A 22 34.72 6.55 31.67
CA LEU A 22 35.37 6.18 30.40
C LEU A 22 34.69 4.90 29.92
N VAL A 23 33.81 5.02 28.94
CA VAL A 23 33.25 3.87 28.23
C VAL A 23 34.32 3.37 27.26
N THR A 24 34.93 2.26 27.65
CA THR A 24 35.65 1.34 26.79
C THR A 24 34.77 0.99 25.59
N PHE A 25 35.15 1.44 24.39
CA PHE A 25 34.56 0.92 23.15
C PHE A 25 35.07 -0.51 22.94
N ILE A 26 34.37 -1.47 23.55
CA ILE A 26 34.43 -2.86 23.13
C ILE A 26 33.79 -2.91 21.75
N PHE A 27 34.61 -3.14 20.73
CA PHE A 27 34.12 -3.55 19.41
C PHE A 27 33.47 -4.93 19.53
N ILE A 28 32.20 -4.96 19.95
CA ILE A 28 31.36 -6.13 19.71
C ILE A 28 30.95 -6.03 18.25
N ILE A 29 31.70 -6.70 17.40
CA ILE A 29 31.29 -7.05 16.05
C ILE A 29 30.05 -7.94 16.20
N HIS A 30 28.86 -7.33 16.23
CA HIS A 30 27.64 -8.04 15.89
C HIS A 30 27.74 -8.33 14.40
N PHE A 31 28.25 -9.51 14.07
CA PHE A 31 27.77 -10.24 12.90
C PHE A 31 26.26 -10.40 13.10
N THR A 32 25.48 -9.39 12.70
CA THR A 32 24.12 -9.64 12.24
C THR A 32 24.33 -10.48 10.99
N SER A 33 24.32 -11.80 11.18
CA SER A 33 24.52 -12.70 10.07
C SER A 33 23.47 -12.34 9.00
N PRO A 34 23.83 -12.37 7.71
CA PRO A 34 22.88 -12.23 6.62
C PRO A 34 21.67 -13.20 6.70
N VAL A 35 21.72 -14.18 7.62
CA VAL A 35 20.71 -15.21 7.87
C VAL A 35 19.44 -14.65 8.53
N ASP A 36 19.49 -13.56 9.32
CA ASP A 36 18.26 -12.98 9.90
C ASP A 36 17.47 -12.13 8.90
N ALA A 37 18.14 -11.60 7.86
CA ALA A 37 17.49 -11.01 6.70
C ALA A 37 16.87 -12.06 5.77
N GLN A 38 17.30 -13.33 5.88
CA GLN A 38 16.74 -14.47 5.13
C GLN A 38 15.62 -15.20 5.88
N ARG A 39 15.52 -15.10 7.22
CA ARG A 39 14.52 -15.83 8.01
C ARG A 39 13.12 -15.22 8.03
N ARG A 40 13.02 -13.90 7.86
CA ARG A 40 11.71 -13.25 7.65
C ARG A 40 11.50 -13.16 6.15
N GLY A 41 10.70 -14.08 5.60
CA GLY A 41 10.19 -13.95 4.23
C GLY A 41 9.54 -12.58 3.99
N PRO A 42 9.16 -12.27 2.73
CA PRO A 42 8.62 -10.97 2.41
C PRO A 42 7.33 -10.81 3.19
N VAL A 43 7.14 -9.63 3.77
CA VAL A 43 5.84 -9.33 4.35
C VAL A 43 4.94 -9.00 3.20
N LEU A 44 4.14 -10.00 2.81
CA LEU A 44 2.98 -9.78 1.99
C LEU A 44 1.92 -9.16 2.90
N TRP A 45 1.55 -7.93 2.62
CA TRP A 45 0.66 -7.12 3.45
C TRP A 45 -0.78 -7.62 3.42
N ASN A 46 -1.09 -8.46 2.44
CA ASN A 46 -2.38 -9.10 2.25
C ASN A 46 -2.52 -10.48 2.92
N THR A 47 -1.58 -10.91 3.77
CA THR A 47 -1.57 -12.24 4.41
C THR A 47 -2.39 -12.35 5.70
N GLY A 48 -3.22 -11.36 6.03
CA GLY A 48 -4.23 -11.54 7.06
C GLY A 48 -5.18 -12.67 6.65
N LYS A 49 -5.07 -13.84 7.31
CA LYS A 49 -5.74 -15.16 7.10
C LYS A 49 -4.90 -16.31 6.53
N THR A 50 -3.57 -16.28 6.63
CA THR A 50 -2.72 -17.35 6.08
C THR A 50 -2.79 -18.72 6.74
N SER A 51 -3.38 -18.91 7.92
CA SER A 51 -3.38 -20.23 8.60
C SER A 51 -4.66 -21.05 8.45
N GLU A 52 -5.75 -20.47 7.94
CA GLU A 52 -7.02 -21.19 7.78
C GLU A 52 -6.98 -22.08 6.53
N ALA A 53 -7.12 -23.39 6.70
CA ALA A 53 -7.06 -24.36 5.60
C ALA A 53 -8.07 -24.05 4.47
N ASN A 54 -9.29 -23.63 4.83
CA ASN A 54 -10.32 -23.26 3.85
C ASN A 54 -9.93 -22.01 3.04
N TYR A 55 -9.28 -21.04 3.68
CA TYR A 55 -8.77 -19.85 3.00
C TYR A 55 -7.63 -20.22 2.05
N GLN A 56 -6.64 -20.99 2.52
CA GLN A 56 -5.52 -21.44 1.69
C GLN A 56 -6.01 -22.21 0.46
N ALA A 57 -6.93 -23.18 0.66
CA ALA A 57 -7.49 -23.97 -0.43
C ALA A 57 -8.25 -23.11 -1.45
N ARG A 58 -8.97 -22.08 -1.01
CA ARG A 58 -9.62 -21.12 -1.92
C ARG A 58 -8.59 -20.33 -2.72
N ILE A 59 -7.58 -19.76 -2.06
CA ILE A 59 -6.53 -18.97 -2.71
C ILE A 59 -5.78 -19.80 -3.74
N VAL A 60 -5.44 -21.05 -3.43
CA VAL A 60 -4.80 -21.98 -4.37
C VAL A 60 -5.68 -22.20 -5.61
N ARG A 61 -6.98 -22.50 -5.44
CA ARG A 61 -7.90 -22.66 -6.58
C ARG A 61 -8.02 -21.40 -7.44
N GLU A 62 -8.10 -20.23 -6.82
CA GLU A 62 -8.16 -18.95 -7.54
C GLU A 62 -6.84 -18.65 -8.27
N ALA A 63 -5.70 -18.98 -7.66
CA ALA A 63 -4.38 -18.83 -8.26
C ALA A 63 -4.18 -19.81 -9.45
N ASP A 64 -4.68 -21.04 -9.38
CA ASP A 64 -4.70 -21.98 -10.51
C ASP A 64 -5.46 -21.40 -11.71
N GLN A 65 -6.58 -20.73 -11.45
CA GLN A 65 -7.35 -20.04 -12.48
C GLN A 65 -6.60 -18.82 -13.04
N ALA A 66 -5.89 -18.08 -12.19
CA ALA A 66 -5.03 -16.98 -12.61
C ALA A 66 -3.90 -17.46 -13.52
N VAL A 67 -3.23 -18.58 -13.18
CA VAL A 67 -2.20 -19.21 -14.02
C VAL A 67 -2.75 -19.51 -15.41
N LYS A 68 -3.92 -20.16 -15.52
CA LYS A 68 -4.55 -20.47 -16.81
C LYS A 68 -4.91 -19.21 -17.60
N THR A 69 -5.41 -18.18 -16.92
CA THR A 69 -5.79 -16.91 -17.55
C THR A 69 -4.57 -16.19 -18.12
N ILE A 70 -3.53 -16.02 -17.30
CA ILE A 70 -2.27 -15.41 -17.70
C ILE A 70 -1.56 -16.25 -18.77
N ALA A 71 -1.68 -17.59 -18.73
CA ALA A 71 -1.15 -18.50 -19.75
C ALA A 71 -1.78 -18.27 -21.13
N ARG A 72 -3.07 -17.95 -21.20
CA ARG A 72 -3.74 -17.58 -22.45
C ARG A 72 -3.34 -16.18 -22.89
N GLN A 73 -3.55 -15.19 -22.01
CA GLN A 73 -3.25 -13.80 -22.29
C GLN A 73 -3.06 -13.05 -20.97
N PRO A 74 -1.85 -12.52 -20.67
CA PRO A 74 -1.67 -11.64 -19.53
C PRO A 74 -2.48 -10.35 -19.72
N TYR A 75 -2.95 -9.78 -18.61
CA TYR A 75 -3.64 -8.50 -18.63
C TYR A 75 -2.68 -7.38 -19.08
N THR A 76 -3.20 -6.42 -19.84
CA THR A 76 -2.48 -5.22 -20.33
C THR A 76 -3.49 -4.11 -20.65
N VAL A 77 -3.02 -2.87 -20.75
CA VAL A 77 -3.80 -1.68 -21.12
C VAL A 77 -4.02 -1.53 -22.64
N VAL A 78 -3.27 -2.23 -23.48
CA VAL A 78 -3.22 -1.88 -24.93
C VAL A 78 -4.39 -2.37 -25.77
N HIS A 79 -5.31 -3.17 -25.20
CA HIS A 79 -6.43 -3.77 -25.95
C HIS A 79 -7.71 -2.91 -25.99
N LYS A 80 -7.78 -1.83 -25.21
CA LYS A 80 -8.92 -0.91 -25.26
C LYS A 80 -8.91 -0.11 -26.56
N LYS A 81 -10.07 0.43 -26.94
CA LYS A 81 -10.14 1.54 -27.89
C LYS A 81 -9.72 2.82 -27.16
N SER A 82 -8.47 3.23 -27.33
CA SER A 82 -7.93 4.41 -26.66
C SER A 82 -8.57 5.69 -27.15
N PHE A 83 -8.92 6.59 -26.22
CA PHE A 83 -9.35 7.95 -26.55
C PHE A 83 -8.23 8.99 -26.36
N SER A 84 -7.16 8.66 -25.61
CA SER A 84 -6.04 9.57 -25.39
C SER A 84 -5.04 9.62 -26.57
N GLY A 85 -5.22 8.75 -27.56
CA GLY A 85 -4.33 8.63 -28.73
C GLY A 85 -3.11 7.72 -28.51
N ASP A 86 -2.93 7.19 -27.31
CA ASP A 86 -1.88 6.23 -26.96
C ASP A 86 -2.46 5.08 -26.12
N VAL A 87 -2.42 3.88 -26.68
CA VAL A 87 -2.94 2.65 -26.06
C VAL A 87 -2.21 2.25 -24.77
N HIS A 88 -0.99 2.75 -24.55
CA HIS A 88 -0.21 2.53 -23.33
C HIS A 88 -0.67 3.40 -22.15
N ASN A 89 -1.44 4.45 -22.38
CA ASN A 89 -2.03 5.21 -21.29
C ASN A 89 -3.11 4.41 -20.59
N TYR A 90 -3.07 4.36 -19.26
CA TYR A 90 -4.18 3.81 -18.50
C TYR A 90 -5.41 4.69 -18.63
N GLU A 91 -6.51 4.09 -19.08
CA GLU A 91 -7.78 4.78 -19.23
C GLU A 91 -8.87 4.03 -18.46
N SER A 92 -9.63 4.74 -17.63
CA SER A 92 -10.79 4.20 -16.93
C SER A 92 -11.95 5.18 -16.96
N LEU A 93 -13.18 4.65 -17.03
CA LEU A 93 -14.40 5.43 -16.95
C LEU A 93 -14.81 5.58 -15.48
N ALA A 94 -15.29 6.76 -15.08
CA ALA A 94 -15.91 6.91 -13.76
C ALA A 94 -17.08 5.92 -13.62
N TYR A 95 -17.16 5.24 -12.49
CA TYR A 95 -18.03 4.08 -12.29
C TYR A 95 -19.53 4.37 -12.57
N TYR A 96 -19.96 5.62 -12.34
CA TYR A 96 -21.32 6.09 -12.50
C TYR A 96 -21.54 6.98 -13.73
N ALA A 97 -20.60 7.06 -14.67
CA ALA A 97 -20.74 7.85 -15.89
C ALA A 97 -21.49 7.07 -16.97
N TRP A 98 -22.61 7.64 -17.45
CA TRP A 98 -23.49 7.06 -18.46
C TRP A 98 -23.58 7.95 -19.69
N PRO A 99 -23.72 7.39 -20.91
CA PRO A 99 -24.14 8.17 -22.06
C PRO A 99 -25.43 8.95 -21.74
N ASN A 100 -25.52 10.19 -22.23
CA ASN A 100 -26.72 10.98 -22.06
C ASN A 100 -27.79 10.51 -23.06
N PRO A 101 -28.94 9.96 -22.62
CA PRO A 101 -29.98 9.50 -23.54
C PRO A 101 -30.65 10.63 -24.32
N GLN A 102 -30.52 11.88 -23.85
CA GLN A 102 -31.09 13.07 -24.50
C GLN A 102 -30.13 13.71 -25.51
N ASP A 103 -28.84 13.39 -25.40
CA ASP A 103 -27.78 13.86 -26.29
C ASP A 103 -26.70 12.78 -26.43
N PRO A 104 -26.93 11.76 -27.30
CA PRO A 104 -26.05 10.59 -27.39
C PRO A 104 -24.61 10.90 -27.82
N ASP A 105 -24.40 12.01 -28.52
CA ASP A 105 -23.10 12.48 -28.97
C ASP A 105 -22.48 13.51 -28.00
N GLY A 106 -23.23 13.90 -26.97
CA GLY A 106 -22.83 14.88 -25.97
C GLY A 106 -22.08 14.32 -24.78
N ALA A 107 -21.95 15.16 -23.76
CA ALA A 107 -21.28 14.81 -22.52
C ALA A 107 -22.05 13.73 -21.74
N TYR A 108 -21.32 12.83 -21.08
CA TYR A 108 -21.90 11.81 -20.23
C TYR A 108 -22.59 12.44 -19.00
N ILE A 109 -23.50 11.70 -18.38
CA ILE A 109 -24.15 12.11 -17.13
C ILE A 109 -23.74 11.18 -15.99
N VAL A 110 -23.59 11.73 -14.78
CA VAL A 110 -23.27 10.95 -13.59
C VAL A 110 -24.57 10.52 -12.91
N ARG A 111 -24.79 9.20 -12.79
CA ARG A 111 -25.93 8.61 -12.09
C ARG A 111 -25.46 7.97 -10.79
N ASP A 112 -25.38 8.76 -9.73
CA ASP A 112 -24.84 8.28 -8.46
C ASP A 112 -25.55 7.00 -7.98
N GLY A 113 -24.76 6.05 -7.45
CA GLY A 113 -25.22 4.72 -7.04
C GLY A 113 -25.58 3.74 -8.16
N HIS A 114 -25.59 4.17 -9.43
CA HIS A 114 -25.99 3.34 -10.58
C HIS A 114 -24.79 3.10 -11.50
N PRO A 115 -24.08 1.96 -11.39
CA PRO A 115 -22.88 1.71 -12.18
C PRO A 115 -23.17 1.50 -13.66
N SER A 116 -22.41 2.19 -14.51
CA SER A 116 -22.50 2.06 -15.96
C SER A 116 -21.80 0.80 -16.45
N PRO A 117 -22.41 -0.08 -17.25
CA PRO A 117 -21.72 -1.26 -17.76
C PRO A 117 -20.51 -0.89 -18.66
N GLU A 118 -20.43 0.35 -19.13
CA GLU A 118 -19.37 0.82 -20.01
C GLU A 118 -17.99 0.85 -19.36
N TYR A 119 -17.89 0.93 -18.02
CA TYR A 119 -16.57 0.90 -17.35
C TYR A 119 -15.77 -0.36 -17.70
N LYS A 120 -16.46 -1.46 -18.06
CA LYS A 120 -15.84 -2.74 -18.46
C LYS A 120 -15.07 -2.67 -19.78
N LYS A 121 -15.34 -1.66 -20.61
CA LYS A 121 -14.64 -1.43 -21.88
C LYS A 121 -13.23 -0.87 -21.67
N TYR A 122 -12.94 -0.36 -20.48
CA TYR A 122 -11.71 0.34 -20.11
C TYR A 122 -10.75 -0.55 -19.29
N ASP A 123 -9.73 0.03 -18.67
CA ASP A 123 -8.63 -0.72 -18.04
C ASP A 123 -8.82 -1.00 -16.56
N ALA A 124 -9.70 -0.31 -15.84
CA ALA A 124 -9.86 -0.47 -14.39
C ALA A 124 -10.10 -1.92 -13.98
N MET A 125 -11.03 -2.62 -14.63
CA MET A 125 -11.28 -4.03 -14.32
C MET A 125 -10.07 -4.90 -14.63
N LYS A 126 -9.35 -4.62 -15.72
CA LYS A 126 -8.13 -5.37 -16.06
C LYS A 126 -7.04 -5.16 -15.02
N MET A 127 -6.87 -3.92 -14.53
CA MET A 127 -5.92 -3.60 -13.48
C MET A 127 -6.29 -4.26 -12.15
N PHE A 128 -7.57 -4.23 -11.75
CA PHE A 128 -8.03 -4.88 -10.53
C PHE A 128 -7.86 -6.39 -10.58
N GLU A 129 -8.24 -7.04 -11.68
CA GLU A 129 -8.02 -8.48 -11.87
C GLU A 129 -6.52 -8.81 -11.90
N MET A 130 -5.70 -7.99 -12.55
CA MET A 130 -4.24 -8.16 -12.55
C MET A 130 -3.68 -8.09 -11.12
N CYS A 131 -4.00 -7.04 -10.37
CA CYS A 131 -3.52 -6.86 -8.99
C CYS A 131 -3.98 -7.99 -8.06
N ASP A 132 -5.26 -8.39 -8.15
CA ASP A 132 -5.80 -9.48 -7.33
C ASP A 132 -5.16 -10.83 -7.68
N ASN A 133 -4.92 -11.09 -8.97
CA ASN A 133 -4.18 -12.27 -9.39
C ASN A 133 -2.74 -12.24 -8.89
N MET A 134 -2.05 -11.09 -8.94
CA MET A 134 -0.68 -10.99 -8.39
C MET A 134 -0.65 -11.28 -6.88
N ARG A 135 -1.64 -10.81 -6.12
CA ARG A 135 -1.83 -11.18 -4.70
C ARG A 135 -2.01 -12.69 -4.53
N ARG A 136 -3.00 -13.28 -5.23
CA ARG A 136 -3.33 -14.71 -5.12
C ARG A 136 -2.15 -15.60 -5.49
N LEU A 137 -1.43 -15.26 -6.56
CA LEU A 137 -0.23 -15.98 -7.00
C LEU A 137 0.87 -15.92 -5.93
N GLY A 138 1.12 -14.75 -5.35
CA GLY A 138 2.09 -14.58 -4.27
C GLY A 138 1.74 -15.41 -3.04
N GLN A 139 0.48 -15.38 -2.61
CA GLN A 139 -0.01 -16.16 -1.49
C GLN A 139 0.01 -17.67 -1.75
N ALA A 140 -0.45 -18.12 -2.92
CA ALA A 140 -0.44 -19.53 -3.29
C ALA A 140 0.99 -20.09 -3.32
N TYR A 141 1.96 -19.31 -3.84
CA TYR A 141 3.37 -19.70 -3.75
C TYR A 141 3.87 -19.78 -2.31
N GLN A 142 3.45 -18.89 -1.41
CA GLN A 142 3.82 -18.99 0.01
C GLN A 142 3.25 -20.25 0.67
N PHE A 143 2.07 -20.71 0.28
CA PHE A 143 1.43 -21.89 0.85
C PHE A 143 1.98 -23.21 0.30
N THR A 144 2.32 -23.23 -0.99
CA THR A 144 2.59 -24.48 -1.72
C THR A 144 4.02 -24.61 -2.22
N HIS A 145 4.74 -23.48 -2.34
CA HIS A 145 6.03 -23.37 -3.01
C HIS A 145 6.04 -23.82 -4.49
N ASP A 146 4.88 -23.90 -5.14
CA ASP A 146 4.80 -24.29 -6.55
C ASP A 146 5.25 -23.16 -7.50
N SER A 147 6.29 -23.46 -8.29
CA SER A 147 6.86 -22.54 -9.27
C SER A 147 5.89 -22.05 -10.36
N GLN A 148 4.76 -22.73 -10.59
CA GLN A 148 3.78 -22.28 -11.59
C GLN A 148 3.26 -20.87 -11.29
N TYR A 149 3.08 -20.55 -10.01
CA TYR A 149 2.53 -19.27 -9.59
C TYR A 149 3.51 -18.12 -9.84
N THR A 150 4.79 -18.35 -9.55
CA THR A 150 5.83 -17.34 -9.77
C THR A 150 6.15 -17.16 -11.26
N LYS A 151 6.09 -18.22 -12.07
CA LYS A 151 6.19 -18.13 -13.54
C LYS A 151 5.06 -17.28 -14.12
N ALA A 152 3.81 -17.50 -13.67
CA ALA A 152 2.68 -16.69 -14.08
C ALA A 152 2.83 -15.22 -13.64
N ALA A 153 3.27 -14.98 -12.40
CA ALA A 153 3.50 -13.64 -11.88
C ALA A 153 4.56 -12.87 -12.69
N VAL A 154 5.70 -13.50 -13.02
CA VAL A 154 6.74 -12.91 -13.86
C VAL A 154 6.20 -12.57 -15.25
N ARG A 155 5.41 -13.46 -15.86
CA ARG A 155 4.79 -13.19 -17.17
C ARG A 155 3.84 -11.99 -17.12
N GLN A 156 3.01 -11.91 -16.09
CA GLN A 156 2.08 -10.80 -15.90
C GLN A 156 2.80 -9.46 -15.66
N ILE A 157 3.90 -9.48 -14.90
CA ILE A 157 4.74 -8.31 -14.66
C ILE A 157 5.35 -7.78 -15.96
N ARG A 158 5.92 -8.68 -16.78
CA ARG A 158 6.53 -8.29 -18.06
C ARG A 158 5.50 -7.59 -18.95
N ALA A 159 4.33 -8.20 -19.13
CA ALA A 159 3.28 -7.66 -19.97
C ALA A 159 2.78 -6.28 -19.50
N TRP A 160 2.58 -6.08 -18.19
CA TRP A 160 1.99 -4.83 -17.69
C TRP A 160 3.01 -3.71 -17.52
N PHE A 161 4.27 -4.00 -17.19
CA PHE A 161 5.23 -2.97 -16.76
C PHE A 161 6.46 -2.81 -17.66
N LEU A 162 6.86 -3.84 -18.40
CA LEU A 162 8.21 -3.90 -19.00
C LEU A 162 8.21 -4.04 -20.52
N ASP A 163 7.30 -4.85 -21.06
CA ASP A 163 7.30 -5.16 -22.49
C ASP A 163 6.78 -3.97 -23.29
N ASP A 164 7.61 -3.41 -24.18
CA ASP A 164 7.30 -2.17 -24.90
C ASP A 164 6.01 -2.23 -25.73
N SER A 165 5.58 -3.42 -26.16
CA SER A 165 4.34 -3.61 -26.93
C SER A 165 3.07 -3.64 -26.07
N THR A 166 3.19 -3.78 -24.74
CA THR A 166 2.03 -3.98 -23.85
C THR A 166 2.10 -3.18 -22.55
N LYS A 167 3.23 -2.56 -22.22
CA LYS A 167 3.41 -1.89 -20.92
C LYS A 167 2.42 -0.73 -20.73
N MET A 168 2.03 -0.48 -19.50
CA MET A 168 1.30 0.72 -19.11
C MET A 168 2.29 1.87 -18.92
N ASN A 169 1.95 3.09 -19.33
CA ASN A 169 2.71 4.29 -18.96
C ASN A 169 2.50 4.58 -17.45
N PRO A 170 3.53 5.01 -16.70
CA PRO A 170 3.49 5.13 -15.23
C PRO A 170 2.73 6.37 -14.73
N ASN A 171 1.48 6.54 -15.17
CA ASN A 171 0.58 7.60 -14.72
C ASN A 171 -0.89 7.18 -14.91
N LEU A 172 -1.81 7.86 -14.21
CA LEU A 172 -3.24 7.63 -14.33
C LEU A 172 -3.95 8.91 -14.81
N ARG A 173 -3.33 9.64 -15.76
CA ARG A 173 -3.85 10.92 -16.26
C ARG A 173 -5.27 10.82 -16.83
N TYR A 174 -5.65 9.67 -17.34
CA TYR A 174 -6.91 9.44 -18.05
C TYR A 174 -7.81 8.41 -17.33
N GLY A 175 -7.65 8.23 -16.02
CA GLY A 175 -8.52 7.34 -15.26
C GLY A 175 -9.68 8.06 -14.57
N GLN A 176 -10.79 7.35 -14.40
CA GLN A 176 -12.08 7.87 -13.96
C GLN A 176 -12.55 9.09 -14.78
N ILE A 177 -12.37 9.06 -16.10
CA ILE A 177 -12.89 10.10 -16.97
C ILE A 177 -14.42 10.10 -16.98
N VAL A 178 -14.99 11.27 -17.25
CA VAL A 178 -16.38 11.45 -17.67
C VAL A 178 -16.33 12.06 -19.06
N PRO A 179 -16.66 11.30 -20.13
CA PRO A 179 -16.61 11.84 -21.48
C PRO A 179 -17.40 13.14 -21.63
N GLY A 180 -16.81 14.13 -22.31
CA GLY A 180 -17.38 15.48 -22.45
C GLY A 180 -17.03 16.45 -21.30
N TYR A 181 -16.22 16.06 -20.32
CA TYR A 181 -15.72 16.92 -19.24
C TYR A 181 -14.19 16.97 -19.19
N ASP A 182 -13.67 18.02 -18.56
CA ASP A 182 -12.26 18.19 -18.16
C ASP A 182 -11.23 17.95 -19.27
N ASP A 183 -11.59 18.22 -20.54
CA ASP A 183 -10.78 17.93 -21.73
C ASP A 183 -10.28 16.47 -21.80
N GLY A 184 -11.09 15.53 -21.28
CA GLY A 184 -10.74 14.11 -21.19
C GLY A 184 -9.73 13.77 -20.10
N LYS A 185 -9.39 14.70 -19.20
CA LYS A 185 -8.54 14.41 -18.03
C LYS A 185 -9.32 13.61 -17.00
N GLY A 186 -8.60 12.75 -16.29
CA GLY A 186 -9.14 11.87 -15.28
C GLY A 186 -9.48 12.57 -13.96
N HIS A 187 -10.46 12.01 -13.24
CA HIS A 187 -10.85 12.51 -11.92
C HIS A 187 -9.78 12.20 -10.85
N PRO A 188 -9.46 13.11 -9.91
CA PRO A 188 -8.44 12.89 -8.88
C PRO A 188 -8.63 11.62 -8.02
N GLY A 189 -9.88 11.17 -7.86
CA GLY A 189 -10.23 9.93 -7.16
C GLY A 189 -9.64 8.65 -7.78
N VAL A 190 -9.12 8.72 -9.01
CA VAL A 190 -8.42 7.60 -9.69
C VAL A 190 -7.23 7.06 -8.89
N LEU A 191 -6.64 7.85 -7.98
CA LEU A 191 -5.52 7.37 -7.16
C LEU A 191 -5.94 6.24 -6.20
N ALA A 192 -7.23 6.07 -5.91
CA ALA A 192 -7.74 4.89 -5.22
C ALA A 192 -7.56 3.61 -6.06
N GLU A 193 -7.59 3.70 -7.39
CA GLU A 193 -7.32 2.58 -8.28
C GLU A 193 -5.82 2.22 -8.25
N ALA A 194 -4.94 3.23 -8.26
CA ALA A 194 -3.49 3.01 -8.12
C ALA A 194 -3.11 2.33 -6.79
N TYR A 195 -3.95 2.43 -5.75
CA TYR A 195 -3.74 1.76 -4.47
C TYR A 195 -3.68 0.22 -4.62
N SER A 196 -4.40 -0.36 -5.58
CA SER A 196 -4.35 -1.80 -5.83
C SER A 196 -2.97 -2.29 -6.30
N LEU A 197 -2.12 -1.40 -6.82
CA LEU A 197 -0.74 -1.76 -7.22
C LEU A 197 0.13 -2.17 -6.02
N LEU A 198 -0.29 -1.91 -4.79
CA LEU A 198 0.43 -2.39 -3.60
C LEU A 198 0.49 -3.92 -3.52
N ASP A 199 -0.54 -4.63 -4.00
CA ASP A 199 -0.53 -6.10 -4.11
C ASP A 199 0.54 -6.59 -5.09
N VAL A 200 0.81 -5.80 -6.14
CA VAL A 200 1.86 -6.10 -7.12
C VAL A 200 3.24 -5.92 -6.49
N LEU A 201 3.45 -4.86 -5.70
CA LEU A 201 4.73 -4.62 -5.01
C LEU A 201 5.08 -5.77 -4.06
N ASP A 202 4.07 -6.33 -3.37
CA ASP A 202 4.24 -7.49 -2.48
C ASP A 202 4.70 -8.72 -3.26
N CYS A 203 4.06 -9.00 -4.38
CA CYS A 203 4.43 -10.12 -5.24
C CYS A 203 5.82 -9.90 -5.86
N ILE A 204 6.17 -8.69 -6.30
CA ILE A 204 7.51 -8.36 -6.79
C ILE A 204 8.57 -8.60 -5.71
N ALA A 205 8.32 -8.19 -4.46
CA ALA A 205 9.26 -8.41 -3.36
C ALA A 205 9.51 -9.91 -3.15
N LEU A 206 8.46 -10.73 -3.23
CA LEU A 206 8.56 -12.18 -3.18
C LEU A 206 9.40 -12.75 -4.32
N LEU A 207 9.15 -12.33 -5.56
CA LEU A 207 9.90 -12.79 -6.73
C LEU A 207 11.37 -12.39 -6.63
N GLN A 208 11.66 -11.17 -6.18
CA GLN A 208 13.01 -10.67 -5.97
C GLN A 208 13.78 -11.52 -4.95
N GLN A 209 13.17 -11.83 -3.80
CA GLN A 209 13.80 -12.65 -2.76
C GLN A 209 14.14 -14.07 -3.25
N ASN A 210 13.30 -14.63 -4.12
CA ASN A 210 13.52 -15.94 -4.74
C ASN A 210 14.41 -15.87 -5.99
N ARG A 211 15.01 -14.70 -6.30
CA ARG A 211 15.90 -14.47 -7.47
C ARG A 211 15.25 -14.81 -8.81
N LEU A 212 13.93 -14.60 -8.92
CA LEU A 212 13.13 -14.91 -10.12
C LEU A 212 13.03 -13.72 -11.09
N LEU A 213 13.51 -12.54 -10.69
CA LEU A 213 13.65 -11.36 -11.53
C LEU A 213 15.14 -11.13 -11.79
N ASN A 214 15.51 -10.93 -13.06
CA ASN A 214 16.86 -10.53 -13.40
C ASN A 214 17.10 -9.03 -13.08
N LYS A 215 18.37 -8.61 -13.13
CA LYS A 215 18.75 -7.23 -12.79
C LYS A 215 18.06 -6.17 -13.66
N LYS A 216 17.89 -6.43 -14.96
CA LYS A 216 17.26 -5.51 -15.91
C LYS A 216 15.76 -5.36 -15.61
N GLU A 217 15.08 -6.47 -15.34
CA GLU A 217 13.65 -6.47 -14.96
C GLU A 217 13.43 -5.70 -13.67
N LEU A 218 14.22 -5.99 -12.63
CA LEU A 218 14.10 -5.28 -11.36
C LEU A 218 14.39 -3.77 -11.51
N GLN A 219 15.37 -3.39 -12.32
CA GLN A 219 15.66 -1.98 -12.61
C GLN A 219 14.50 -1.31 -13.36
N GLY A 220 13.93 -1.99 -14.37
CA GLY A 220 12.76 -1.50 -15.11
C GLY A 220 11.54 -1.28 -14.22
N LEU A 221 11.26 -2.23 -13.31
CA LEU A 221 10.17 -2.07 -12.33
C LEU A 221 10.41 -0.89 -11.40
N LYS A 222 11.63 -0.74 -10.88
CA LYS A 222 11.98 0.40 -10.02
C LYS A 222 11.88 1.72 -10.77
N ALA A 223 12.25 1.77 -12.04
CA ALA A 223 12.09 2.96 -12.88
C ALA A 223 10.60 3.30 -13.05
N TRP A 224 9.78 2.33 -13.46
CA TRP A 224 8.34 2.51 -13.64
C TRP A 224 7.65 3.04 -12.38
N PHE A 225 7.91 2.41 -11.23
CA PHE A 225 7.33 2.86 -9.97
C PHE A 225 7.90 4.21 -9.49
N SER A 226 9.16 4.54 -9.82
CA SER A 226 9.72 5.86 -9.52
C SER A 226 9.07 6.97 -10.35
N GLU A 227 8.79 6.69 -11.63
CA GLU A 227 8.06 7.60 -12.52
C GLU A 227 6.62 7.78 -12.05
N LEU A 228 5.94 6.69 -11.63
CA LEU A 228 4.61 6.79 -11.03
C LEU A 228 4.63 7.68 -9.79
N ASN A 229 5.61 7.51 -8.89
CA ASN A 229 5.72 8.36 -7.71
C ASN A 229 5.96 9.82 -8.07
N THR A 230 6.76 10.08 -9.10
CA THR A 230 7.02 11.44 -9.62
C THR A 230 5.73 12.06 -10.14
N TRP A 231 4.94 11.32 -10.92
CA TRP A 231 3.64 11.77 -11.39
C TRP A 231 2.65 11.99 -10.22
N LEU A 232 2.64 11.11 -9.22
CA LEU A 232 1.82 11.28 -8.01
C LEU A 232 2.17 12.58 -7.26
N CYS A 233 3.43 13.04 -7.27
CA CYS A 233 3.84 14.27 -6.60
C CYS A 233 3.44 15.54 -7.36
N ASN A 234 3.52 15.50 -8.69
CA ASN A 234 3.47 16.69 -9.55
C ASN A 234 2.16 16.85 -10.33
N SER A 235 1.29 15.84 -10.33
CA SER A 235 0.00 15.90 -11.02
C SER A 235 -1.03 16.65 -10.21
N GLN A 236 -2.01 17.25 -10.90
CA GLN A 236 -3.18 17.86 -10.27
C GLN A 236 -3.93 16.87 -9.36
N SER A 237 -4.10 15.62 -9.82
CA SER A 237 -4.70 14.54 -9.01
C SER A 237 -3.93 14.29 -7.73
N GLY A 238 -2.60 14.25 -7.83
CA GLY A 238 -1.69 14.18 -6.70
C GLY A 238 -1.88 15.33 -5.71
N HIS A 239 -1.92 16.57 -6.19
CA HIS A 239 -2.14 17.75 -5.37
C HIS A 239 -3.50 17.73 -4.65
N VAL A 240 -4.58 17.34 -5.33
CA VAL A 240 -5.91 17.23 -4.73
C VAL A 240 -5.93 16.17 -3.62
N MET A 241 -5.40 14.98 -3.90
CA MET A 241 -5.39 13.87 -2.94
C MET A 241 -4.51 14.18 -1.72
N ASN A 242 -3.36 14.81 -1.93
CA ASN A 242 -2.47 15.25 -0.86
C ASN A 242 -3.10 16.29 0.10
N ASN A 243 -4.06 17.09 -0.39
CA ASN A 243 -4.73 18.14 0.38
C ASN A 243 -6.14 17.77 0.88
N THR A 244 -6.61 16.56 0.55
CA THR A 244 -7.88 16.05 1.07
C THR A 244 -7.78 15.83 2.58
N LYS A 245 -8.88 16.04 3.31
CA LYS A 245 -8.92 16.02 4.79
C LYS A 245 -9.37 14.70 5.42
N ASN A 246 -9.65 13.70 4.59
CA ASN A 246 -10.17 12.39 4.99
C ASN A 246 -9.18 11.28 4.65
N ASN A 247 -9.63 10.04 4.80
CA ASN A 247 -8.92 8.79 4.56
C ASN A 247 -8.10 8.74 3.26
N LEU A 248 -8.56 9.40 2.20
CA LEU A 248 -7.91 9.42 0.90
C LEU A 248 -6.50 9.99 0.94
N SER A 249 -6.25 10.95 1.84
CA SER A 249 -4.93 11.56 1.98
C SER A 249 -3.92 10.68 2.72
N ILE A 250 -4.39 9.84 3.65
CA ILE A 250 -3.54 8.81 4.29
C ILE A 250 -3.26 7.69 3.27
N MET A 251 -4.27 7.23 2.55
CA MET A 251 -4.13 6.27 1.45
C MET A 251 -3.08 6.73 0.42
N TYR A 252 -3.11 8.01 0.05
CA TYR A 252 -2.12 8.61 -0.84
C TYR A 252 -0.69 8.56 -0.26
N ASP A 253 -0.52 8.93 1.01
CA ASP A 253 0.80 8.87 1.67
C ASP A 253 1.30 7.42 1.79
N VAL A 254 0.43 6.46 2.10
CA VAL A 254 0.74 5.02 2.13
C VAL A 254 1.22 4.55 0.76
N LEU A 255 0.50 4.85 -0.32
CA LEU A 255 0.89 4.47 -1.68
C LEU A 255 2.28 5.00 -2.02
N ARG A 256 2.51 6.30 -1.81
CA ARG A 256 3.81 6.93 -2.09
C ARG A 256 4.93 6.37 -1.24
N TYR A 257 4.67 6.07 0.04
CA TYR A 257 5.66 5.51 0.96
C TYR A 257 6.06 4.09 0.54
N ARG A 258 5.08 3.24 0.20
CA ARG A 258 5.31 1.87 -0.29
C ARG A 258 6.13 1.85 -1.57
N ILE A 259 5.80 2.73 -2.51
CA ILE A 259 6.60 2.91 -3.73
C ILE A 259 8.02 3.35 -3.39
N ALA A 260 8.19 4.32 -2.49
CA ALA A 260 9.50 4.80 -2.07
C ALA A 260 10.33 3.73 -1.32
N MET A 261 9.70 2.83 -0.57
CA MET A 261 10.36 1.66 0.01
C MET A 261 10.90 0.73 -1.08
N PHE A 262 10.08 0.41 -2.10
CA PHE A 262 10.47 -0.45 -3.20
C PHE A 262 11.61 0.15 -4.05
N THR A 263 11.50 1.43 -4.39
CA THR A 263 12.48 2.13 -5.23
C THR A 263 13.73 2.56 -4.46
N GLY A 264 13.69 2.55 -3.12
CA GLY A 264 14.79 2.99 -2.26
C GLY A 264 14.88 4.51 -2.10
N ASN A 265 13.82 5.25 -2.43
CA ASN A 265 13.82 6.72 -2.40
C ASN A 265 13.69 7.27 -0.97
N GLN A 266 14.83 7.48 -0.30
CA GLN A 266 14.85 7.98 1.09
C GLN A 266 14.26 9.39 1.26
N LYS A 267 14.38 10.25 0.24
CA LYS A 267 13.86 11.62 0.26
C LYS A 267 12.34 11.63 0.43
N ILE A 268 11.62 10.86 -0.40
CA ILE A 268 10.16 10.75 -0.31
C ILE A 268 9.73 10.13 1.02
N LYS A 269 10.45 9.10 1.49
CA LYS A 269 10.15 8.50 2.80
C LYS A 269 10.30 9.51 3.94
N ALA A 270 11.35 10.32 3.94
CA ALA A 270 11.56 11.36 4.95
C ALA A 270 10.51 12.48 4.88
N GLU A 271 10.17 12.94 3.67
CA GLU A 271 9.11 13.93 3.44
C GLU A 271 7.78 13.48 4.06
N ILE A 272 7.34 12.26 3.75
CA ILE A 272 6.07 11.73 4.25
C ILE A 272 6.12 11.57 5.77
N ARG A 273 7.17 10.97 6.34
CA ARG A 273 7.28 10.80 7.80
C ARG A 273 7.21 12.12 8.56
N ASN A 274 7.94 13.13 8.09
CA ASN A 274 8.03 14.43 8.77
C ASN A 274 6.69 15.18 8.71
N ALA A 275 5.92 15.00 7.63
CA ALA A 275 4.63 15.65 7.46
C ALA A 275 3.45 14.89 8.08
N PHE A 276 3.56 13.58 8.30
CA PHE A 276 2.41 12.72 8.59
C PHE A 276 1.67 13.12 9.88
N VAL A 277 2.39 13.35 10.99
CA VAL A 277 1.77 13.72 12.27
C VAL A 277 0.97 15.02 12.18
N PRO A 278 1.56 16.17 11.79
CA PRO A 278 0.82 17.43 11.74
C PRO A 278 -0.24 17.46 10.63
N LYS A 279 0.00 16.79 9.49
CA LYS A 279 -0.87 16.88 8.32
C LYS A 279 -2.00 15.83 8.30
N ARG A 280 -1.79 14.66 8.91
CA ARG A 280 -2.75 13.55 8.92
C ARG A 280 -3.24 13.25 10.31
N LEU A 281 -2.35 12.80 11.20
CA LEU A 281 -2.72 12.25 12.50
C LEU A 281 -3.54 13.24 13.33
N ASN A 282 -3.03 14.47 13.47
CA ASN A 282 -3.66 15.51 14.28
C ASN A 282 -4.93 16.10 13.62
N GLN A 283 -5.05 16.01 12.30
CA GLN A 283 -6.19 16.57 11.56
C GLN A 283 -7.37 15.60 11.50
N GLN A 284 -7.10 14.29 11.46
CA GLN A 284 -8.11 13.28 11.15
C GLN A 284 -8.56 12.46 12.35
N PHE A 285 -7.74 12.31 13.39
CA PHE A 285 -8.05 11.50 14.56
C PHE A 285 -8.17 12.38 15.80
N GLN A 286 -9.37 12.49 16.35
CA GLN A 286 -9.64 13.24 17.58
C GLN A 286 -9.15 12.49 18.82
N ALA A 287 -9.10 13.19 19.96
CA ALA A 287 -8.51 12.65 21.19
C ALA A 287 -9.34 11.47 21.75
N ASP A 288 -10.64 11.50 21.49
CA ASP A 288 -11.61 10.45 21.81
C ASP A 288 -11.73 9.36 20.72
N GLY A 289 -10.90 9.43 19.68
CA GLY A 289 -10.87 8.46 18.59
C GLY A 289 -11.85 8.73 17.45
N GLN A 290 -12.66 9.79 17.56
CA GLN A 290 -13.56 10.18 16.47
C GLN A 290 -12.79 10.63 15.24
N GLN A 291 -13.38 10.38 14.07
CA GLN A 291 -12.82 10.73 12.76
C GLN A 291 -13.84 11.57 11.99
N PRO A 292 -13.90 12.90 12.24
CA PRO A 292 -15.05 13.72 11.88
C PRO A 292 -15.42 13.68 10.39
N GLU A 293 -14.43 13.68 9.49
CA GLU A 293 -14.69 13.62 8.05
C GLU A 293 -15.23 12.26 7.58
N GLU A 294 -14.92 11.18 8.30
CA GLU A 294 -15.47 9.84 8.03
C GLU A 294 -16.87 9.69 8.62
N LEU A 295 -17.10 10.27 9.80
CA LEU A 295 -18.40 10.21 10.50
C LEU A 295 -19.52 10.97 9.77
N LYS A 296 -19.18 11.93 8.91
CA LYS A 296 -20.13 12.63 8.03
C LYS A 296 -20.63 11.79 6.85
N ARG A 297 -20.02 10.63 6.57
CA ARG A 297 -20.30 9.83 5.37
C ARG A 297 -21.53 8.92 5.59
N SER A 298 -22.19 8.56 4.48
CA SER A 298 -23.31 7.60 4.50
C SER A 298 -22.91 6.18 4.91
N LYS A 299 -21.62 5.84 4.79
CA LYS A 299 -20.99 4.60 5.28
C LYS A 299 -19.93 4.91 6.35
N SER A 300 -20.34 5.65 7.38
CA SER A 300 -19.42 6.27 8.35
C SER A 300 -18.57 5.27 9.13
N MET A 301 -19.10 4.09 9.48
CA MET A 301 -18.35 3.05 10.17
C MET A 301 -17.29 2.45 9.26
N MET A 302 -17.69 2.12 8.02
CA MET A 302 -16.77 1.60 7.01
C MET A 302 -15.59 2.54 6.78
N TYR A 303 -15.84 3.84 6.57
CA TYR A 303 -14.78 4.82 6.33
C TYR A 303 -13.89 5.05 7.56
N SER A 304 -14.46 4.98 8.78
CA SER A 304 -13.68 5.08 10.02
C SER A 304 -12.73 3.90 10.21
N ILE A 305 -13.19 2.68 9.88
CA ILE A 305 -12.34 1.48 9.87
C ILE A 305 -11.29 1.59 8.77
N PHE A 306 -11.68 2.03 7.58
CA PHE A 306 -10.79 2.19 6.44
C PHE A 306 -9.64 3.14 6.76
N ASN A 307 -9.92 4.33 7.30
CA ASN A 307 -8.88 5.29 7.64
C ASN A 307 -7.95 4.78 8.76
N LEU A 308 -8.51 4.12 9.78
CA LEU A 308 -7.71 3.45 10.82
C LEU A 308 -6.78 2.39 10.20
N SER A 309 -7.26 1.56 9.28
CA SER A 309 -6.43 0.57 8.61
C SER A 309 -5.23 1.21 7.89
N HIS A 310 -5.42 2.32 7.18
CA HIS A 310 -4.32 3.02 6.52
C HIS A 310 -3.30 3.61 7.51
N LEU A 311 -3.76 4.12 8.65
CA LEU A 311 -2.88 4.56 9.73
C LEU A 311 -2.02 3.39 10.25
N LEU A 312 -2.66 2.25 10.52
CA LEU A 312 -1.97 1.06 11.04
C LEU A 312 -1.01 0.47 10.00
N GLU A 313 -1.41 0.44 8.73
CA GLU A 313 -0.53 0.08 7.62
C GLU A 313 0.70 0.97 7.59
N PHE A 314 0.53 2.29 7.73
CA PHE A 314 1.65 3.23 7.80
C PHE A 314 2.59 2.93 8.98
N CYS A 315 2.05 2.74 10.19
CA CYS A 315 2.86 2.34 11.35
C CYS A 315 3.62 1.03 11.12
N GLN A 316 2.99 0.06 10.49
CA GLN A 316 3.62 -1.19 10.12
C GLN A 316 4.74 -0.99 9.09
N MET A 317 4.64 0.01 8.19
CA MET A 317 5.71 0.31 7.24
C MET A 317 6.90 0.93 7.94
N LEU A 318 6.64 1.83 8.89
CA LEU A 318 7.66 2.40 9.76
C LEU A 318 8.38 1.30 10.56
N ARG A 319 7.64 0.30 11.07
CA ARG A 319 8.22 -0.87 11.73
C ARG A 319 9.20 -1.62 10.83
N TYR A 320 8.85 -1.87 9.55
CA TYR A 320 9.77 -2.54 8.61
C TYR A 320 10.97 -1.69 8.23
N ASP A 321 10.77 -0.39 8.09
CA ASP A 321 11.85 0.58 7.86
C ASP A 321 12.67 0.91 9.11
N ARG A 322 12.38 0.25 10.25
CA ARG A 322 13.03 0.48 11.55
C ARG A 322 12.96 1.95 12.00
N CYS A 323 11.88 2.64 11.63
CA CYS A 323 11.57 4.00 12.04
C CYS A 323 10.74 3.99 13.34
N GLU A 324 10.79 5.09 14.08
CA GLU A 324 9.97 5.33 15.27
C GLU A 324 8.47 5.45 14.88
N TYR A 325 7.59 4.81 15.65
CA TYR A 325 6.13 4.90 15.43
C TYR A 325 5.30 4.89 16.72
N SER A 326 5.89 5.03 17.91
CA SER A 326 5.15 5.06 19.18
C SER A 326 4.25 6.30 19.29
N GLN A 327 4.62 7.41 18.64
CA GLN A 327 3.80 8.64 18.59
C GLN A 327 2.39 8.44 18.01
N TYR A 328 2.17 7.39 17.20
CA TYR A 328 0.85 7.06 16.64
C TYR A 328 -0.05 6.29 17.61
N LYS A 329 0.53 5.65 18.65
CA LYS A 329 -0.16 4.70 19.54
C LYS A 329 -1.38 5.31 20.21
N GLN A 330 -1.27 6.53 20.74
CA GLN A 330 -2.36 7.16 21.49
C GLN A 330 -3.61 7.35 20.62
N ARG A 331 -3.44 7.97 19.44
CA ARG A 331 -4.54 8.24 18.49
C ARG A 331 -5.11 6.96 17.89
N ALA A 332 -4.26 6.00 17.54
CA ALA A 332 -4.71 4.69 17.07
C ALA A 332 -5.51 3.93 18.14
N SER A 333 -5.05 3.96 19.41
CA SER A 333 -5.76 3.34 20.54
C SER A 333 -7.13 3.96 20.75
N ALA A 334 -7.23 5.28 20.69
CA ALA A 334 -8.48 6.01 20.83
C ALA A 334 -9.46 5.63 19.70
N ALA A 335 -8.99 5.60 18.45
CA ALA A 335 -9.82 5.22 17.29
C ALA A 335 -10.31 3.77 17.39
N VAL A 336 -9.44 2.83 17.80
CA VAL A 336 -9.81 1.43 18.07
C VAL A 336 -10.88 1.36 19.17
N ALA A 337 -10.73 2.13 20.26
CA ALA A 337 -11.70 2.16 21.35
C ALA A 337 -13.06 2.71 20.90
N PHE A 338 -13.06 3.80 20.12
CA PHE A 338 -14.27 4.37 19.53
C PHE A 338 -15.00 3.35 18.64
N ILE A 339 -14.29 2.65 17.75
CA ILE A 339 -14.91 1.65 16.86
C ILE A 339 -15.42 0.45 17.68
N ARG A 340 -14.65 -0.06 18.64
CA ARG A 340 -15.07 -1.18 19.53
C ARG A 340 -16.37 -0.91 20.26
N LYS A 341 -16.64 0.33 20.66
CA LYS A 341 -17.88 0.72 21.34
C LYS A 341 -19.13 0.33 20.52
N TYR A 342 -19.04 0.42 19.20
CA TYR A 342 -20.19 0.26 18.33
C TYR A 342 -20.14 -1.00 17.45
N ILE A 343 -18.97 -1.57 17.15
CA ILE A 343 -18.82 -2.63 16.13
C ILE A 343 -19.73 -3.86 16.36
N ASN A 344 -20.06 -4.17 17.61
CA ASN A 344 -21.00 -5.25 17.99
C ASN A 344 -22.36 -4.73 18.48
N ASN A 345 -22.63 -3.43 18.32
CA ASN A 345 -23.78 -2.73 18.86
C ASN A 345 -24.29 -1.65 17.88
N LYS A 346 -24.70 -2.08 16.67
CA LYS A 346 -25.19 -1.19 15.61
C LYS A 346 -26.32 -0.27 16.09
N LYS A 347 -27.23 -0.78 16.94
CA LYS A 347 -28.41 -0.03 17.42
C LYS A 347 -28.05 1.27 18.15
N ASP A 348 -26.88 1.32 18.78
CA ASP A 348 -26.44 2.47 19.57
C ASP A 348 -25.46 3.36 18.77
N TYR A 349 -25.22 3.06 17.49
CA TYR A 349 -24.35 3.83 16.61
C TYR A 349 -25.07 5.11 16.14
N PRO A 350 -24.60 6.32 16.51
CA PRO A 350 -25.35 7.55 16.28
C PRO A 350 -25.13 8.17 14.89
N TYR A 351 -24.41 7.49 13.99
CA TYR A 351 -24.06 8.00 12.66
C TYR A 351 -24.66 7.14 11.54
N THR A 352 -24.71 7.70 10.33
CA THR A 352 -25.32 7.03 9.17
C THR A 352 -24.44 5.87 8.69
N GLU A 353 -25.01 4.65 8.63
CA GLU A 353 -24.36 3.49 8.02
C GLU A 353 -25.34 2.65 7.19
N ILE A 354 -25.34 2.92 5.88
CA ILE A 354 -26.20 2.23 4.90
C ILE A 354 -25.62 0.91 4.40
N GLY A 355 -24.39 0.55 4.79
CA GLY A 355 -23.69 -0.63 4.33
C GLY A 355 -23.93 -1.91 5.14
N ASN A 356 -23.24 -2.99 4.74
CA ASN A 356 -23.33 -4.29 5.39
C ASN A 356 -22.48 -4.32 6.67
N TRP A 357 -23.15 -4.23 7.82
CA TRP A 357 -22.51 -4.18 9.14
C TRP A 357 -21.60 -5.38 9.44
N ASN A 358 -22.00 -6.59 9.04
CA ASN A 358 -21.24 -7.82 9.31
C ASN A 358 -19.90 -7.82 8.55
N THR A 359 -19.84 -7.22 7.36
CA THR A 359 -18.60 -7.03 6.61
C THR A 359 -17.62 -6.16 7.39
N TYR A 360 -18.11 -5.09 8.02
CA TYR A 360 -17.28 -4.14 8.77
C TYR A 360 -16.73 -4.73 10.07
N GLN A 361 -17.47 -5.60 10.74
CA GLN A 361 -16.96 -6.38 11.88
C GLN A 361 -15.73 -7.20 11.50
N SER A 362 -15.77 -7.87 10.35
CA SER A 362 -14.63 -8.65 9.85
C SER A 362 -13.44 -7.76 9.50
N GLN A 363 -13.67 -6.62 8.84
CA GLN A 363 -12.60 -5.66 8.50
C GLN A 363 -11.95 -5.05 9.75
N PHE A 364 -12.76 -4.67 10.74
CA PHE A 364 -12.26 -4.15 12.00
C PHE A 364 -11.45 -5.20 12.77
N THR A 365 -11.85 -6.47 12.72
CA THR A 365 -11.11 -7.56 13.37
C THR A 365 -9.67 -7.65 12.86
N GLU A 366 -9.45 -7.51 11.55
CA GLU A 366 -8.11 -7.51 10.97
C GLU A 366 -7.32 -6.25 11.35
N ALA A 367 -7.95 -5.07 11.34
CA ALA A 367 -7.33 -3.83 11.82
C ALA A 367 -6.93 -3.94 13.30
N ASP A 368 -7.76 -4.54 14.14
CA ASP A 368 -7.52 -4.68 15.58
C ASP A 368 -6.39 -5.68 15.89
N LYS A 369 -6.29 -6.76 15.11
CA LYS A 369 -5.14 -7.68 15.15
C LYS A 369 -3.84 -6.96 14.79
N LEU A 370 -3.85 -6.14 13.72
CA LEU A 370 -2.70 -5.36 13.32
C LEU A 370 -2.30 -4.34 14.38
N PHE A 371 -3.27 -3.60 14.94
CA PHE A 371 -3.05 -2.69 16.06
C PHE A 371 -2.39 -3.40 17.25
N THR A 372 -2.91 -4.57 17.61
CA THR A 372 -2.35 -5.39 18.69
C THR A 372 -0.91 -5.75 18.38
N SER A 373 -0.61 -6.30 17.19
CA SER A 373 0.77 -6.63 16.77
C SER A 373 1.74 -5.45 16.81
N LEU A 374 1.26 -4.22 16.59
CA LEU A 374 2.10 -3.02 16.55
C LEU A 374 2.36 -2.42 17.93
N PHE A 375 1.38 -2.45 18.83
CA PHE A 375 1.39 -1.61 20.03
C PHE A 375 1.17 -2.35 21.36
N LYS A 376 0.87 -3.65 21.32
CA LYS A 376 0.70 -4.52 22.49
C LYS A 376 1.66 -5.70 22.39
#